data_AF-A0A2N3E7N9-F1
#
_entry.id   AF-A0A2N3E7N9-F1
#
_cell.length_a   1.000
_cell.length_b   1.000
_cell.length_c   1.000
_cell.angle_alpha   90.00
_cell.angle_beta   90.00
_cell.angle_gamma   90.00
#
_symmetry.space_group_name_H-M   'P 1'
#
loop_
_entity.id
_entity.type
_entity.pdbx_description
1 polymer ?
#
loop_
_entity_poly.entity_id
_entity_poly.type
_entity_poly.pdbx_seq_one_letter_code
_entity_poly.pdbx_strand_id
1 'polypeptide(L)'
;MRLVAFPALCAAIAAMLTFAAPAHAEKYPVAVFSGLDKITARVTSFAVAVGEPHRYGALEVTVRACDKAPPEEPPQTSAYVEVHQVDPGTGEVQPHAIFKGWMFAESPGRNALEHPVYDLWVTDCRNSSVGAPSGSE
;
A
#
# COMPACT_ATOMS: atom_id res chain seq x y z
N MET A 1 -53.90 -21.73 -9.06
CA MET A 1 -52.72 -21.04 -8.50
C MET A 1 -52.50 -19.75 -9.29
N ARG A 2 -52.96 -18.59 -8.83
CA ARG A 2 -52.80 -17.31 -9.55
C ARG A 2 -51.56 -16.60 -9.01
N LEU A 3 -50.56 -16.41 -9.87
CA LEU A 3 -49.41 -15.54 -9.60
C LEU A 3 -49.90 -14.10 -9.51
N VAL A 4 -49.80 -13.50 -8.33
CA VAL A 4 -50.05 -12.07 -8.11
C VAL A 4 -48.74 -11.34 -8.38
N ALA A 5 -48.62 -10.71 -9.56
CA ALA A 5 -47.51 -9.81 -9.85
C ALA A 5 -47.71 -8.54 -9.02
N PHE A 6 -46.74 -8.23 -8.14
CA PHE A 6 -46.69 -6.99 -7.35
C PHE A 6 -45.71 -5.99 -8.01
N PRO A 7 -46.13 -5.24 -9.05
CA PRO A 7 -45.25 -4.31 -9.78
C PRO A 7 -44.70 -3.18 -8.91
N ALA A 8 -45.36 -2.85 -7.80
CA ALA A 8 -44.94 -1.80 -6.88
C ALA A 8 -43.66 -2.13 -6.08
N LEU A 9 -43.39 -3.42 -5.83
CA LEU A 9 -42.21 -3.83 -5.06
C LEU A 9 -40.92 -3.72 -5.90
N CYS A 10 -41.02 -3.93 -7.22
CA CYS A 10 -39.88 -3.78 -8.14
C CYS A 10 -39.46 -2.31 -8.33
N ALA A 11 -40.40 -1.37 -8.31
CA ALA A 11 -40.11 0.05 -8.50
C ALA A 11 -39.34 0.66 -7.30
N ALA A 12 -39.63 0.22 -6.07
CA ALA A 12 -38.95 0.69 -4.88
C ALA A 12 -37.49 0.21 -4.77
N ILE A 13 -37.21 -1.02 -5.23
CA ILE A 13 -35.84 -1.58 -5.26
C ILE A 13 -34.99 -0.88 -6.32
N ALA A 14 -35.57 -0.53 -7.47
CA ALA A 14 -34.86 0.19 -8.53
C ALA A 14 -34.43 1.61 -8.12
N ALA A 15 -35.20 2.28 -7.24
CA ALA A 15 -34.87 3.63 -6.77
C ALA A 15 -33.67 3.66 -5.79
N MET A 16 -33.46 2.62 -4.97
CA MET A 16 -32.37 2.59 -3.98
C MET A 16 -30.97 2.38 -4.59
N LEU A 17 -30.86 1.89 -5.83
CA LEU A 17 -29.57 1.64 -6.47
C LEU A 17 -28.87 2.91 -7.00
N THR A 18 -29.50 4.07 -6.93
CA THR A 18 -28.99 5.31 -7.54
C THR A 18 -28.17 6.21 -6.60
N PHE A 19 -28.09 5.89 -5.29
CA PHE A 19 -27.42 6.71 -4.28
C PHE A 19 -26.02 6.20 -3.86
N ALA A 20 -25.29 5.50 -4.74
CA ALA A 20 -23.90 5.15 -4.48
C ALA A 20 -22.96 6.30 -4.90
N ALA A 21 -22.41 7.04 -3.94
CA ALA A 21 -21.32 7.97 -4.20
C ALA A 21 -20.00 7.18 -4.42
N PRO A 22 -19.14 7.58 -5.37
CA PRO A 22 -17.84 6.95 -5.55
C PRO A 22 -16.94 7.21 -4.34
N ALA A 23 -16.34 6.16 -3.78
CA ALA A 23 -15.25 6.30 -2.82
C ALA A 23 -14.00 6.78 -3.57
N HIS A 24 -13.46 7.92 -3.17
CA HIS A 24 -12.27 8.50 -3.79
C HIS A 24 -11.06 8.25 -2.90
N ALA A 25 -10.18 7.32 -3.31
CA ALA A 25 -8.84 7.25 -2.72
C ALA A 25 -7.98 8.37 -3.32
N GLU A 26 -7.36 9.18 -2.47
CA GLU A 26 -6.46 10.24 -2.91
C GLU A 26 -5.09 9.68 -3.24
N LYS A 27 -4.49 10.17 -4.34
CA LYS A 27 -3.16 9.74 -4.77
C LYS A 27 -2.08 10.62 -4.15
N TYR A 28 -1.03 9.98 -3.67
CA TYR A 28 0.09 10.64 -3.01
C TYR A 28 1.42 10.34 -3.71
N PRO A 29 2.33 11.32 -3.79
CA PRO A 29 3.61 11.17 -4.49
C PRO A 29 4.67 10.39 -3.71
N VAL A 30 4.47 10.15 -2.41
CA VAL A 30 5.46 9.49 -1.54
C VAL A 30 4.80 8.43 -0.68
N ALA A 31 5.37 7.23 -0.67
CA ALA A 31 5.03 6.16 0.27
C ALA A 31 6.06 6.11 1.40
N VAL A 32 5.57 5.90 2.62
CA VAL A 32 6.40 5.68 3.81
C VAL A 32 6.35 4.21 4.16
N PHE A 33 7.52 3.65 4.45
CA PHE A 33 7.70 2.26 4.82
C PHE A 33 8.31 2.17 6.21
N SER A 34 8.03 1.03 6.84
CA SER A 34 8.87 0.48 7.90
C SER A 34 9.55 -0.77 7.37
N GLY A 35 10.85 -0.86 7.60
CA GLY A 35 11.68 -2.03 7.31
C GLY A 35 12.26 -2.60 8.59
N LEU A 36 12.13 -3.90 8.81
CA LEU A 36 12.80 -4.65 9.87
C LEU A 36 14.00 -5.39 9.27
N ASP A 37 15.18 -5.16 9.83
CA ASP A 37 16.34 -6.02 9.62
C ASP A 37 16.33 -7.12 10.70
N LYS A 38 16.10 -8.38 10.29
CA LYS A 38 16.02 -9.55 11.18
C LYS A 38 17.37 -9.94 11.77
N ILE A 39 18.48 -9.53 11.17
CA ILE A 39 19.83 -9.80 11.68
C ILE A 39 20.15 -8.87 12.84
N THR A 40 19.81 -7.58 12.70
CA THR A 40 20.09 -6.57 13.73
C THR A 40 18.92 -6.30 14.67
N ALA A 41 17.75 -6.87 14.39
CA ALA A 41 16.48 -6.63 15.07
C ALA A 41 16.09 -5.14 15.13
N ARG A 42 16.46 -4.35 14.11
CA ARG A 42 16.15 -2.91 14.04
C ARG A 42 15.05 -2.64 13.03
N VAL A 43 14.06 -1.84 13.46
CA VAL A 43 13.04 -1.28 12.58
C VAL A 43 13.44 0.16 12.22
N THR A 44 13.38 0.49 10.94
CA THR A 44 13.70 1.82 10.42
C THR A 44 12.60 2.30 9.49
N SER A 45 12.25 3.58 9.59
CA SER A 45 11.31 4.21 8.66
C SER A 45 12.06 4.95 7.55
N PHE A 46 11.57 4.80 6.32
CA PHE A 46 12.09 5.51 5.16
C PHE A 46 10.95 5.83 4.19
N ALA A 47 11.17 6.84 3.36
CA ALA A 47 10.18 7.31 2.39
C ALA A 47 10.70 7.10 0.96
N VAL A 48 9.79 6.69 0.08
CA VAL A 48 10.08 6.36 -1.32
C VAL A 48 9.14 7.17 -2.20
N ALA A 49 9.71 7.93 -3.12
CA ALA A 49 8.93 8.65 -4.13
C ALA A 49 8.33 7.65 -5.14
N VAL A 50 7.09 7.90 -5.55
CA VAL A 50 6.43 7.07 -6.57
C VAL A 50 7.20 7.18 -7.89
N GLY A 51 7.57 6.02 -8.44
CA GLY A 51 8.32 5.89 -9.69
C GLY A 51 9.85 5.90 -9.51
N GLU A 52 10.37 6.22 -8.33
CA GLU A 52 11.81 6.24 -8.06
C GLU A 52 12.24 5.00 -7.27
N PRO A 53 13.36 4.36 -7.64
CA PRO A 53 13.91 3.25 -6.86
C PRO A 53 14.58 3.76 -5.59
N HIS A 54 14.32 3.08 -4.47
CA HIS A 54 14.95 3.34 -3.19
C HIS A 54 15.65 2.09 -2.68
N ARG A 55 16.90 2.22 -2.20
CA ARG A 55 17.66 1.09 -1.66
C ARG A 55 17.45 0.96 -0.15
N TYR A 56 17.08 -0.25 0.27
CA TYR A 56 17.00 -0.65 1.67
C TYR A 56 17.80 -1.94 1.89
N GLY A 57 19.02 -1.82 2.42
CA GLY A 57 19.92 -2.95 2.57
C GLY A 57 20.24 -3.61 1.22
N ALA A 58 19.96 -4.91 1.11
CA ALA A 58 20.09 -5.68 -0.14
C ALA A 58 18.78 -5.71 -0.97
N LEU A 59 17.90 -4.73 -0.80
CA LEU A 59 16.64 -4.61 -1.55
C LEU A 59 16.59 -3.28 -2.31
N GLU A 60 16.02 -3.33 -3.51
CA GLU A 60 15.59 -2.14 -4.24
C GLU A 60 14.05 -2.11 -4.28
N VAL A 61 13.48 -1.03 -3.77
CA VAL A 61 12.05 -0.83 -3.56
C VAL A 61 11.57 0.24 -4.53
N THR A 62 10.63 -0.10 -5.40
CA THR A 62 10.00 0.85 -6.32
C THR A 62 8.50 0.90 -6.08
N VAL A 63 8.00 2.10 -5.81
CA VAL A 63 6.56 2.32 -5.61
C VAL A 63 5.92 2.70 -6.94
N ARG A 64 4.82 2.05 -7.31
CA ARG A 64 4.06 2.38 -8.53
C ARG A 64 2.80 3.20 -8.25
N ALA A 65 2.21 3.04 -7.07
CA ALA A 65 1.06 3.81 -6.60
C ALA A 65 1.09 3.91 -5.07
N CYS A 66 0.59 5.03 -4.55
CA CYS A 66 0.36 5.24 -3.12
C CYS A 66 -0.99 5.97 -2.98
N ASP A 67 -1.96 5.29 -2.39
CA ASP A 67 -3.33 5.74 -2.26
C ASP A 67 -3.69 5.79 -0.77
N LYS A 68 -4.33 6.87 -0.33
CA LYS A 68 -4.78 7.04 1.05
C LYS A 68 -6.18 7.65 1.10
N ALA A 69 -7.01 7.10 1.97
CA ALA A 69 -8.37 7.56 2.19
C ALA A 69 -8.37 8.96 2.85
N PRO A 70 -9.35 9.82 2.50
CA PRO A 70 -9.55 11.10 3.17
C PRO A 70 -9.81 10.93 4.68
N PRO A 71 -9.54 11.96 5.50
CA PRO A 71 -9.72 11.89 6.95
C PRO A 71 -11.18 11.75 7.39
N GLU A 72 -12.15 12.03 6.53
CA GLU A 72 -13.58 11.84 6.79
C GLU A 72 -14.02 10.37 6.70
N GLU A 73 -13.18 9.51 6.10
CA GLU A 73 -13.42 8.07 5.93
C GLU A 73 -12.57 7.26 6.92
N PRO A 74 -12.90 5.97 7.16
CA PRO A 74 -12.01 5.09 7.90
C PRO A 74 -10.60 5.07 7.29
N PRO A 75 -9.53 5.11 8.11
CA PRO A 75 -8.17 5.17 7.60
C PRO A 75 -7.89 3.93 6.76
N GLN A 76 -7.49 4.15 5.51
CA GLN A 76 -7.06 3.12 4.59
C GLN A 76 -5.92 3.66 3.76
N THR A 77 -4.77 3.01 3.83
CA THR A 77 -3.57 3.39 3.09
C THR A 77 -3.03 2.17 2.39
N SER A 78 -2.84 2.29 1.08
CA SER A 78 -2.34 1.20 0.26
C SER A 78 -1.28 1.67 -0.72
N ALA A 79 -0.29 0.82 -0.98
CA ALA A 79 0.74 1.10 -1.97
C ALA A 79 0.99 -0.12 -2.85
N TYR A 80 1.07 0.08 -4.15
CA TYR A 80 1.53 -0.96 -5.08
C TYR A 80 3.04 -0.87 -5.19
N VAL A 81 3.72 -1.95 -4.79
CA VAL A 81 5.17 -1.99 -4.62
C VAL A 81 5.76 -3.13 -5.43
N GLU A 82 6.90 -2.87 -6.04
CA GLU A 82 7.75 -3.84 -6.69
C GLU A 82 9.11 -3.82 -6.00
N VAL A 83 9.57 -4.99 -5.54
CA VAL A 83 10.84 -5.13 -4.81
C VAL A 83 11.73 -6.12 -5.52
N HIS A 84 12.97 -5.71 -5.76
CA HIS A 84 14.03 -6.52 -6.33
C HIS A 84 15.11 -6.79 -5.29
N GLN A 85 15.76 -7.95 -5.39
CA GLN A 85 16.96 -8.22 -4.61
C GLN A 85 18.16 -7.56 -5.27
N VAL A 86 19.07 -7.01 -4.47
CA VAL A 86 20.34 -6.46 -4.90
C VAL A 86 21.45 -7.42 -4.47
N ASP A 87 22.33 -7.78 -5.40
CA ASP A 87 23.48 -8.61 -5.09
C ASP A 87 24.43 -7.85 -4.15
N PRO A 88 24.77 -8.39 -2.97
CA PRO A 88 25.60 -7.68 -1.99
C PRO A 88 27.08 -7.59 -2.40
N GLY A 89 27.55 -8.43 -3.32
CA GLY A 89 28.93 -8.44 -3.82
C GLY A 89 29.15 -7.53 -5.04
N THR A 90 28.21 -7.53 -5.99
CA THR A 90 28.31 -6.72 -7.22
C THR A 90 27.52 -5.42 -7.17
N GLY A 91 26.51 -5.32 -6.30
CA GLY A 91 25.59 -4.19 -6.22
C GLY A 91 24.55 -4.16 -7.35
N GLU A 92 24.49 -5.20 -8.17
CA GLU A 92 23.55 -5.31 -9.29
C GLU A 92 22.14 -5.66 -8.82
N VAL A 93 21.13 -5.08 -9.47
CA VAL A 93 19.72 -5.35 -9.20
C VAL A 93 19.31 -6.60 -9.97
N GLN A 94 18.76 -7.59 -9.29
CA GLN A 94 18.28 -8.82 -9.91
C GLN A 94 17.06 -8.51 -10.80
N PRO A 95 16.97 -9.09 -12.01
CA PRO A 95 15.91 -8.75 -12.96
C PRO A 95 14.52 -9.22 -12.52
N HIS A 96 14.45 -10.24 -11.67
CA HIS A 96 13.19 -10.74 -11.14
C HIS A 96 12.81 -10.04 -9.84
N ALA A 97 11.60 -9.49 -9.78
CA ALA A 97 11.05 -8.94 -8.56
C ALA A 97 10.75 -10.08 -7.57
N ILE A 98 11.28 -9.99 -6.36
CA ILE A 98 10.98 -10.92 -5.26
C ILE A 98 9.61 -10.65 -4.63
N PHE A 99 9.07 -9.45 -4.82
CA PHE A 99 7.72 -9.07 -4.42
C PHE A 99 7.12 -8.10 -5.42
N LYS A 100 5.83 -8.28 -5.72
CA LYS A 100 5.05 -7.38 -6.56
C LYS A 100 3.59 -7.43 -6.16
N GLY A 101 3.08 -6.35 -5.57
CA GLY A 101 1.69 -6.33 -5.13
C GLY A 101 1.30 -5.12 -4.27
N TRP A 102 0.04 -5.13 -3.85
CA TRP A 102 -0.54 -4.11 -2.96
C TRP A 102 -0.24 -4.40 -1.50
N MET A 103 0.39 -3.47 -0.81
CA MET A 103 0.55 -3.46 0.65
C MET A 103 -0.52 -2.59 1.30
N PHE A 104 -0.87 -2.87 2.57
CA PHE A 104 -1.89 -2.16 3.33
C PHE A 104 -1.36 -1.75 4.70
N ALA A 105 -1.39 -0.46 5.04
CA ALA A 105 -0.80 0.04 6.28
C ALA A 105 -1.56 -0.44 7.53
N GLU A 106 -2.88 -0.58 7.42
CA GLU A 106 -3.76 -0.96 8.53
C GLU A 106 -3.79 -2.47 8.78
N SER A 107 -3.24 -3.27 7.86
CA SER A 107 -3.10 -4.71 8.01
C SER A 107 -1.82 -5.21 7.34
N PRO A 108 -0.63 -4.86 7.86
CA PRO A 108 0.65 -5.23 7.25
C PRO A 108 0.79 -6.74 7.02
N GLY A 109 0.33 -7.56 7.98
CA GLY A 109 0.38 -9.02 7.89
C GLY A 109 -0.45 -9.66 6.77
N ARG A 110 -1.25 -8.90 6.00
CA ARG A 110 -1.98 -9.43 4.84
C ARG A 110 -1.11 -9.55 3.59
N ASN A 111 -0.23 -8.59 3.34
CA ASN A 111 0.56 -8.55 2.10
C ASN A 111 1.82 -7.68 2.22
N ALA A 112 2.55 -7.81 3.34
CA ALA A 112 3.90 -7.28 3.48
C ALA A 112 4.91 -8.16 2.73
N LEU A 113 6.10 -7.61 2.48
CA LEU A 113 7.24 -8.42 2.05
C LEU A 113 7.80 -9.17 3.25
N GLU A 114 7.83 -10.50 3.13
CA GLU A 114 8.49 -11.41 4.07
C GLU A 114 9.75 -11.97 3.42
N HIS A 115 10.89 -11.34 3.64
CA HIS A 115 12.19 -11.78 3.12
C HIS A 115 13.01 -12.45 4.26
N PRO A 116 13.91 -13.41 3.97
CA PRO A 116 14.67 -14.10 5.02
C PRO A 116 15.48 -13.18 5.94
N VAL A 117 15.90 -12.02 5.42
CA VAL A 117 16.71 -11.02 6.14
C VAL A 117 15.90 -9.77 6.51
N TYR A 118 14.88 -9.42 5.72
CA TYR A 118 14.18 -8.13 5.85
C TYR A 118 12.67 -8.35 5.85
N ASP A 119 11.93 -7.60 6.67
CA ASP A 119 10.48 -7.43 6.46
C ASP A 119 10.21 -5.99 6.07
N LEU A 120 9.27 -5.78 5.16
CA LEU A 120 8.96 -4.45 4.66
C LEU A 120 7.46 -4.29 4.46
N TRP A 121 6.92 -3.21 5.03
CA TRP A 121 5.50 -2.88 4.93
C TRP A 121 5.31 -1.38 4.81
N VAL A 122 4.28 -0.98 4.06
CA VAL A 122 3.83 0.41 3.98
C VAL A 122 3.23 0.84 5.32
N THR A 123 3.44 2.08 5.71
CA THR A 123 2.87 2.67 6.93
C THR A 123 2.09 3.94 6.66
N ASP A 124 2.39 4.67 5.60
CA ASP A 124 1.69 5.91 5.26
C ASP A 124 1.88 6.31 3.79
N CYS A 125 1.02 7.20 3.29
CA CYS A 125 1.18 7.92 2.03
C CYS A 125 1.16 9.43 2.32
N ARG A 126 2.12 10.20 1.79
CA ARG A 126 2.32 11.62 2.14
C ARG A 126 2.55 12.50 0.91
N ASN A 127 2.21 13.79 1.06
CA ASN A 127 2.32 14.79 0.00
C ASN A 127 3.68 15.55 0.02
N SER A 128 4.51 15.32 1.03
CA SER A 128 5.78 16.03 1.24
C SER A 128 6.98 15.24 0.73
N SER A 129 7.99 15.96 0.24
CA SER A 129 9.32 15.46 -0.12
C SER A 129 9.93 14.57 0.97
N VAL A 130 10.61 13.49 0.55
CA VAL A 130 11.38 12.53 1.37
C VAL A 130 12.21 13.27 2.43
N GLY A 131 11.72 13.33 3.68
CA GLY A 131 12.34 14.15 4.72
C GLY A 131 11.81 13.86 6.13
N ALA A 132 12.68 13.21 6.91
CA ALA A 132 12.67 12.96 8.36
C ALA A 132 11.73 11.85 8.91
N PRO A 133 12.25 10.91 9.73
CA PRO A 133 11.44 9.96 10.48
C PRO A 133 10.65 10.71 11.56
N SER A 134 9.33 10.66 11.50
CA SER A 134 8.47 11.09 12.61
C SER A 134 8.53 10.02 13.69
N GLY A 135 9.51 10.13 14.59
CA GLY A 135 9.44 9.44 15.88
C GLY A 135 8.27 10.02 16.67
N SER A 136 7.31 9.18 17.02
CA SER A 136 6.31 9.48 18.04
C SER A 136 6.40 8.37 19.08
N GLU A 137 7.08 8.73 20.16
CA GLU A 137 6.95 8.33 21.57
C GLU A 137 6.46 6.91 21.93
#